data_AF-A0A1H1BLH1-F1
#
_entry.id   AF-A0A1H1BLH1-F1
#
_cell.length_a   1.000
_cell.length_b   1.000
_cell.length_c   1.000
_cell.angle_alpha   90.00
_cell.angle_beta   90.00
_cell.angle_gamma   90.00
#
_symmetry.space_group_name_H-M   'P 1'
#
loop_
_entity.id
_entity.type
_entity.pdbx_description
1 polymer ?
#
loop_
_entity_poly.entity_id
_entity_poly.type
_entity_poly.pdbx_seq_one_letter_code
_entity_poly.pdbx_strand_id
1 'polypeptide(L)'
;MSARPDPADAPDAPVESVAAALRDAPFVRVVCRADGDALAAGGLVARTLRRAGVPFHVRAVAFPEDAVTSSADDSESEPAVGGSADDALLSVGTRVSGADATIAPGDGTASLRAHGVAEALTPEGEAGPDPLLALAGVVAAGEHPGAADGGLLAVAERTGAVERRPGIAAPVADIADGLAHGTLAHASFSGDREAATAALAELDLPAELDADAHRTVASVLALDVAGDDAATTRAAEAVERAVRPYATPNATFATLGGFADVLDAAARERPGTGVALALGYDARVPALEAWRDHAVAVHADVREAHTGRYEGVFVVRATDRTADSVGRLATVARLVRDFRSPEPFVLAVGDGLAAAAAVERGAADAMSAVAEEFGDDTGAWDGDATRAVARFDADSEEAEVIAAVREAST
;
A
#
# COMPACT_ATOMS: atom_id res chain seq x y z
N MET A 1 -21.03 33.35 -1.00
CA MET A 1 -21.57 31.98 -1.13
C MET A 1 -20.82 31.13 -0.13
N SER A 2 -21.47 30.68 0.94
CA SER A 2 -20.87 29.70 1.85
C SER A 2 -20.60 28.43 1.06
N ALA A 3 -19.34 28.00 1.01
CA ALA A 3 -18.99 26.65 0.58
C ALA A 3 -19.85 25.68 1.40
N ARG A 4 -20.61 24.83 0.71
CA ARG A 4 -21.13 23.63 1.37
C ARG A 4 -19.88 22.83 1.76
N PRO A 5 -19.73 22.42 3.04
CA PRO A 5 -18.69 21.47 3.37
C PRO A 5 -18.89 20.24 2.49
N ASP A 6 -17.81 19.80 1.86
CA ASP A 6 -17.80 18.56 1.10
C ASP A 6 -18.15 17.41 2.08
N PRO A 7 -19.17 16.59 1.81
CA PRO A 7 -19.45 15.40 2.62
C PRO A 7 -18.26 14.43 2.72
N ALA A 8 -17.24 14.57 1.85
CA ALA A 8 -15.97 13.85 1.96
C ALA A 8 -15.05 14.32 3.11
N ASP A 9 -15.32 15.49 3.72
CA ASP A 9 -14.46 16.10 4.75
C ASP A 9 -15.02 15.96 6.18
N ALA A 10 -15.97 15.02 6.38
CA ALA A 10 -16.47 14.68 7.71
C ALA A 10 -15.36 14.00 8.53
N PRO A 11 -15.12 14.41 9.78
CA PRO A 11 -14.15 13.74 10.65
C PRO A 11 -14.61 12.31 10.90
N ASP A 12 -13.66 11.38 10.92
CA ASP A 12 -13.95 9.98 11.18
C ASP A 12 -14.70 9.80 12.51
N ALA A 13 -15.68 8.89 12.51
CA ALA A 13 -16.40 8.51 13.73
C ALA A 13 -15.43 8.00 14.82
N PRO A 14 -15.66 8.32 16.10
CA PRO A 14 -14.85 7.81 17.21
C PRO A 14 -14.70 6.29 17.16
N VAL A 15 -13.53 5.78 17.59
CA VAL A 15 -13.20 4.34 17.58
C VAL A 15 -14.28 3.50 18.25
N GLU A 16 -14.78 3.96 19.40
CA GLU A 16 -15.81 3.29 20.18
C GLU A 16 -17.16 3.27 19.45
N SER A 17 -17.46 4.32 18.68
CA SER A 17 -18.68 4.41 17.88
C SER A 17 -18.65 3.40 16.73
N VAL A 18 -17.52 3.29 16.04
CA VAL A 18 -17.33 2.30 14.98
C VAL A 18 -17.43 0.88 15.56
N ALA A 19 -16.74 0.62 16.68
CA ALA A 19 -16.82 -0.68 17.36
C ALA A 19 -18.24 -1.03 17.82
N ALA A 20 -19.02 -0.08 18.33
CA ALA A 20 -20.42 -0.31 18.71
C ALA A 20 -21.28 -0.68 17.50
N ALA A 21 -21.20 0.10 16.41
CA ALA A 21 -21.95 -0.17 15.18
C ALA A 21 -21.63 -1.56 14.60
N LEU A 22 -20.35 -1.94 14.58
CA LEU A 22 -19.91 -3.24 14.08
C LEU A 22 -20.34 -4.43 14.95
N ARG A 23 -20.47 -4.23 16.27
CA ARG A 23 -20.89 -5.28 17.21
C ARG A 23 -22.38 -5.62 17.06
N ASP A 24 -23.20 -4.61 16.78
CA ASP A 24 -24.65 -4.74 16.70
C ASP A 24 -25.13 -5.16 15.29
N ALA A 25 -24.23 -5.14 14.31
CA ALA A 25 -24.53 -5.49 12.93
C ALA A 25 -24.79 -7.00 12.75
N PRO A 26 -25.87 -7.40 12.05
CA PRO A 26 -26.12 -8.79 11.69
C PRO A 26 -25.13 -9.32 10.64
N PHE A 27 -24.57 -8.43 9.83
CA PHE A 27 -23.59 -8.70 8.80
C PHE A 27 -22.76 -7.46 8.51
N VAL A 28 -21.45 -7.61 8.29
CA VAL A 28 -20.56 -6.49 7.97
C VAL A 28 -19.91 -6.66 6.59
N ARG A 29 -20.08 -5.68 5.70
CA ARG A 29 -19.35 -5.57 4.44
C ARG A 29 -18.17 -4.63 4.64
N VAL A 30 -16.96 -5.12 4.44
CA VAL A 30 -15.73 -4.33 4.54
C VAL A 30 -15.19 -4.11 3.13
N VAL A 31 -15.13 -2.84 2.72
CA VAL A 31 -14.50 -2.42 1.47
C VAL A 31 -13.19 -1.71 1.79
N CYS A 32 -12.09 -2.29 1.37
CA CYS A 32 -10.74 -1.76 1.56
C CYS A 32 -10.19 -1.20 0.25
N ARG A 33 -9.40 -0.13 0.34
CA ARG A 33 -8.49 0.22 -0.75
C ARG A 33 -7.51 -0.93 -1.00
N ALA A 34 -7.15 -1.17 -2.26
CA ALA A 34 -6.23 -2.23 -2.67
C ALA A 34 -4.75 -1.86 -2.41
N ASP A 35 -4.42 -1.54 -1.17
CA ASP A 35 -3.06 -1.33 -0.69
C ASP A 35 -2.81 -2.07 0.63
N GLY A 36 -1.55 -2.11 1.08
CA GLY A 36 -1.17 -2.85 2.27
C GLY A 36 -1.74 -2.28 3.58
N ASP A 37 -1.95 -0.96 3.69
CA ASP A 37 -2.45 -0.33 4.93
C ASP A 37 -3.94 -0.63 5.14
N ALA A 38 -4.76 -0.35 4.13
CA ALA A 38 -6.19 -0.60 4.14
C ALA A 38 -6.51 -2.10 4.24
N LEU A 39 -5.71 -2.96 3.59
CA LEU A 39 -5.86 -4.40 3.68
C LEU A 39 -5.50 -4.93 5.07
N ALA A 40 -4.45 -4.42 5.71
CA ALA A 40 -4.11 -4.74 7.10
C ALA A 40 -5.25 -4.33 8.04
N ALA A 41 -5.76 -3.11 7.87
CA ALA A 41 -6.88 -2.57 8.62
C ALA A 41 -8.14 -3.45 8.49
N GLY A 42 -8.55 -3.79 7.27
CA GLY A 42 -9.67 -4.69 7.02
C GLY A 42 -9.47 -6.07 7.63
N GLY A 43 -8.25 -6.62 7.55
CA GLY A 43 -7.88 -7.88 8.18
C GLY A 43 -8.01 -7.86 9.71
N LEU A 44 -7.58 -6.77 10.37
CA LEU A 44 -7.71 -6.60 11.83
C LEU A 44 -9.17 -6.59 12.27
N VAL A 45 -10.01 -5.79 11.59
CA VAL A 45 -11.45 -5.72 11.89
C VAL A 45 -12.09 -7.08 11.66
N ALA A 46 -11.87 -7.68 10.49
CA ALA A 46 -12.49 -8.96 10.13
C ALA A 46 -12.06 -10.13 11.05
N ARG A 47 -10.80 -10.19 11.46
CA ARG A 47 -10.33 -11.16 12.48
C ARG A 47 -11.09 -11.00 13.79
N THR A 48 -11.41 -9.76 14.16
CA THR A 48 -12.10 -9.45 15.41
C THR A 48 -13.60 -9.73 15.30
N LEU A 49 -14.24 -9.38 14.19
CA LEU A 49 -15.62 -9.77 13.88
C LEU A 49 -15.79 -11.29 13.94
N ARG A 50 -14.85 -12.05 13.37
CA ARG A 50 -14.83 -13.52 13.44
C ARG A 50 -14.82 -14.03 14.89
N ARG A 51 -14.04 -13.40 15.79
CA ARG A 51 -14.00 -13.76 17.22
C ARG A 51 -15.30 -13.40 17.92
N ALA A 52 -15.89 -12.26 17.57
CA ALA A 52 -17.17 -11.80 18.10
C ALA A 52 -18.39 -12.57 17.54
N GLY A 53 -18.18 -13.46 16.55
CA GLY A 53 -19.26 -14.22 15.92
C GLY A 53 -20.11 -13.42 14.94
N VAL A 54 -19.62 -12.25 14.49
CA VAL A 54 -20.30 -11.39 13.51
C VAL A 54 -19.91 -11.85 12.10
N PRO A 55 -20.87 -12.26 11.24
CA PRO A 55 -20.60 -12.60 9.85
C PRO A 55 -20.10 -11.39 9.04
N PHE A 56 -19.20 -11.63 8.09
CA PHE A 56 -18.63 -10.54 7.29
C PHE A 56 -18.22 -10.97 5.87
N HIS A 57 -18.05 -9.98 5.00
CA HIS A 57 -17.43 -10.09 3.69
C HIS A 57 -16.39 -8.98 3.51
N VAL A 58 -15.19 -9.32 3.05
CA VAL A 58 -14.10 -8.35 2.80
C VAL A 58 -13.80 -8.31 1.31
N ARG A 59 -13.78 -7.11 0.74
CA ARG A 59 -13.36 -6.86 -0.64
C ARG A 59 -12.30 -5.76 -0.66
N ALA A 60 -11.23 -5.96 -1.41
CA ALA A 60 -10.25 -4.92 -1.71
C ALA A 60 -10.44 -4.45 -3.16
N VAL A 61 -10.48 -3.13 -3.37
CA VAL A 61 -10.73 -2.49 -4.68
C VAL A 61 -9.76 -1.33 -4.91
N ALA A 62 -9.38 -1.10 -6.17
CA ALA A 62 -8.54 0.03 -6.53
C ALA A 62 -9.33 1.35 -6.56
N PHE A 63 -10.60 1.27 -6.96
CA PHE A 63 -11.52 2.39 -7.03
C PHE A 63 -12.80 2.07 -6.24
N PRO A 64 -13.31 2.99 -5.41
CA PRO A 64 -14.50 2.74 -4.58
C PRO A 64 -15.76 2.47 -5.42
N GLU A 65 -15.86 3.01 -6.63
CA GLU A 65 -16.96 2.80 -7.57
C GLU A 65 -17.07 1.31 -7.98
N ASP A 66 -15.95 0.61 -8.09
CA ASP A 66 -15.91 -0.82 -8.42
C ASP A 66 -16.57 -1.67 -7.33
N ALA A 67 -16.64 -1.15 -6.10
CA ALA A 67 -17.35 -1.79 -4.99
C ALA A 67 -18.87 -1.82 -5.20
N VAL A 68 -19.41 -0.84 -5.93
CA VAL A 68 -20.85 -0.62 -6.13
C VAL A 68 -21.38 -1.36 -7.37
N THR A 69 -20.56 -1.52 -8.40
CA THR A 69 -20.97 -1.97 -9.75
C THR A 69 -20.97 -3.48 -9.97
N SER A 70 -20.53 -4.31 -9.01
CA SER A 70 -20.36 -5.77 -9.21
C SER A 70 -21.65 -6.61 -9.19
N SER A 71 -22.77 -6.07 -9.69
CA SER A 71 -24.04 -6.80 -9.87
C SER A 71 -24.71 -6.55 -11.24
N ALA A 72 -24.03 -5.94 -12.20
CA ALA A 72 -24.64 -5.48 -13.46
C ALA A 72 -24.73 -6.51 -14.60
N ASP A 73 -24.54 -7.82 -14.35
CA ASP A 73 -24.64 -8.85 -15.40
C ASP A 73 -25.86 -9.77 -15.31
N ASP A 74 -26.85 -9.46 -14.47
CA ASP A 74 -28.17 -10.09 -14.52
C ASP A 74 -29.27 -9.05 -14.29
N SER A 75 -30.19 -8.97 -15.25
CA SER A 75 -31.45 -8.23 -15.15
C SER A 75 -32.16 -8.55 -13.83
N GLU A 76 -32.49 -7.50 -13.07
CA GLU A 76 -33.29 -7.51 -11.82
C GLU A 76 -32.59 -7.95 -10.53
N SER A 77 -31.30 -7.63 -10.37
CA SER A 77 -30.65 -7.64 -9.05
C SER A 77 -30.40 -6.23 -8.55
N GLU A 78 -30.94 -5.93 -7.36
CA GLU A 78 -30.65 -4.73 -6.55
C GLU A 78 -29.12 -4.47 -6.44
N PRO A 79 -28.68 -3.21 -6.25
CA PRO A 79 -27.26 -2.86 -6.20
C PRO A 79 -26.47 -3.74 -5.22
N ALA A 80 -25.23 -4.14 -5.56
CA ALA A 80 -24.37 -5.00 -4.74
C ALA A 80 -24.03 -4.43 -3.35
N VAL A 81 -24.31 -3.14 -3.14
CA VAL A 81 -24.16 -2.40 -1.87
C VAL A 81 -25.50 -2.30 -1.10
N GLY A 82 -26.61 -2.70 -1.73
CA GLY A 82 -27.89 -2.95 -1.08
C GLY A 82 -27.88 -4.30 -0.36
N GLY A 83 -27.21 -4.35 0.79
CA GLY A 83 -27.52 -5.38 1.79
C GLY A 83 -28.98 -5.29 2.24
N SER A 84 -29.40 -6.20 3.14
CA SER A 84 -30.61 -5.90 3.91
C SER A 84 -30.45 -4.52 4.56
N ALA A 85 -31.53 -3.78 4.82
CA ALA A 85 -31.46 -2.46 5.46
C ALA A 85 -30.72 -2.47 6.82
N ASP A 86 -30.44 -3.67 7.35
CA ASP A 86 -29.72 -3.90 8.60
C ASP A 86 -28.23 -4.31 8.41
N ASP A 87 -27.71 -4.53 7.20
CA ASP A 87 -26.27 -4.82 6.98
C ASP A 87 -25.43 -3.55 7.21
N ALA A 88 -24.25 -3.66 7.83
CA ALA A 88 -23.33 -2.53 8.01
C ALA A 88 -22.24 -2.50 6.92
N LEU A 89 -22.05 -1.36 6.26
CA LEU A 89 -20.97 -1.08 5.32
C LEU A 89 -19.85 -0.29 5.99
N LEU A 90 -18.66 -0.90 6.06
CA LEU A 90 -17.42 -0.30 6.53
C LEU A 90 -16.49 -0.02 5.36
N SER A 91 -16.12 1.24 5.16
CA SER A 91 -15.07 1.64 4.22
C SER A 91 -13.73 1.85 4.94
N VAL A 92 -12.63 1.39 4.32
CA VAL A 92 -11.30 1.36 4.95
C VAL A 92 -10.23 1.86 3.98
N GLY A 93 -9.52 2.92 4.35
CA GLY A 93 -8.48 3.55 3.54
C GLY A 93 -9.00 4.23 2.26
N THR A 94 -10.31 4.24 2.07
CA THR A 94 -11.04 4.87 0.96
C THR A 94 -12.38 5.36 1.47
N ARG A 95 -13.07 6.21 0.70
CA ARG A 95 -14.41 6.68 1.03
C ARG A 95 -15.40 6.08 0.05
N VAL A 96 -16.34 5.28 0.57
CA VAL A 96 -17.43 4.70 -0.22
C VAL A 96 -18.72 5.42 0.12
N SER A 97 -19.44 5.88 -0.91
CA SER A 97 -20.75 6.50 -0.75
C SER A 97 -21.73 5.52 -0.08
N GLY A 98 -22.39 5.98 0.99
CA GLY A 98 -23.34 5.15 1.75
C GLY A 98 -22.72 4.23 2.80
N ALA A 99 -21.43 4.37 3.11
CA ALA A 99 -20.82 3.65 4.22
C ALA A 99 -21.39 4.11 5.58
N ASP A 100 -21.78 3.15 6.43
CA ASP A 100 -22.23 3.40 7.80
C ASP A 100 -21.06 3.82 8.71
N ALA A 101 -19.86 3.35 8.39
CA ALA A 101 -18.63 3.73 9.07
C ALA A 101 -17.45 3.81 8.09
N THR A 102 -16.50 4.68 8.43
CA THR A 102 -15.28 4.90 7.64
C THR A 102 -14.07 4.91 8.56
N ILE A 103 -13.02 4.22 8.12
CA ILE A 103 -11.65 4.33 8.64
C ILE A 103 -10.87 5.06 7.56
N ALA A 104 -10.84 6.40 7.62
CA ALA A 104 -10.27 7.22 6.56
C ALA A 104 -8.72 7.25 6.61
N PRO A 105 -8.08 7.61 5.48
CA PRO A 105 -6.63 7.81 5.41
C PRO A 105 -6.13 9.14 6.02
N GLY A 106 -7.00 9.98 6.62
CA GLY A 106 -6.72 11.41 6.86
C GLY A 106 -5.84 11.75 8.08
N ASP A 107 -6.12 11.21 9.27
CA ASP A 107 -5.44 11.58 10.53
C ASP A 107 -4.42 10.53 11.00
N GLY A 108 -3.89 9.73 10.07
CA GLY A 108 -2.95 8.64 10.34
C GLY A 108 -3.25 7.40 9.50
N THR A 109 -2.50 6.32 9.75
CA THR A 109 -2.65 5.06 9.00
C THR A 109 -3.93 4.33 9.37
N ALA A 110 -4.64 3.77 8.38
CA ALA A 110 -5.88 3.04 8.58
C ALA A 110 -5.68 1.82 9.51
N SER A 111 -4.54 1.15 9.41
CA SER A 111 -4.19 -0.03 10.20
C SER A 111 -4.11 0.25 11.71
N LEU A 112 -3.57 1.41 12.12
CA LEU A 112 -3.54 1.81 13.53
C LEU A 112 -4.93 2.14 14.07
N ARG A 113 -5.73 2.88 13.29
CA ARG A 113 -7.11 3.18 13.67
C ARG A 113 -7.92 1.89 13.80
N ALA A 114 -7.77 0.97 12.84
CA ALA A 114 -8.41 -0.34 12.87
C ALA A 114 -7.92 -1.21 14.05
N HIS A 115 -6.67 -1.07 14.48
CA HIS A 115 -6.18 -1.71 15.71
C HIS A 115 -6.96 -1.21 16.93
N GLY A 116 -7.15 0.10 17.07
CA GLY A 116 -7.97 0.67 18.14
C GLY A 116 -9.43 0.19 18.10
N VAL A 117 -10.03 0.11 16.89
CA VAL A 117 -11.39 -0.45 16.71
C VAL A 117 -11.43 -1.92 17.12
N ALA A 118 -10.43 -2.71 16.72
CA ALA A 118 -10.30 -4.11 17.09
C ALA A 118 -10.10 -4.30 18.61
N GLU A 119 -9.32 -3.44 19.27
CA GLU A 119 -9.19 -3.43 20.72
C GLU A 119 -10.54 -3.12 21.41
N ALA A 120 -11.27 -2.10 20.95
CA ALA A 120 -12.59 -1.74 21.48
C ALA A 120 -13.67 -2.81 21.21
N LEU A 121 -13.50 -3.63 20.17
CA LEU A 121 -14.35 -4.79 19.88
C LEU A 121 -13.99 -6.02 20.72
N THR A 122 -12.74 -6.11 21.19
CA THR A 122 -12.25 -7.27 21.95
C THR A 122 -12.90 -7.28 23.34
N PRO A 123 -13.53 -8.40 23.77
CA PRO A 123 -14.12 -8.50 25.10
C PRO A 123 -13.08 -8.31 26.21
N GLU A 124 -13.51 -7.73 27.33
CA GLU A 124 -12.64 -7.54 28.49
C GLU A 124 -12.04 -8.87 28.97
N GLY A 125 -10.71 -8.90 29.11
CA GLY A 125 -9.97 -10.08 29.57
C GLY A 125 -9.53 -11.05 28.46
N GLU A 126 -9.91 -10.81 27.21
CA GLU A 126 -9.37 -11.55 26.06
C GLU A 126 -8.05 -10.96 25.56
N ALA A 127 -7.27 -11.79 24.86
CA ALA A 127 -6.06 -11.32 24.19
C ALA A 127 -6.43 -10.36 23.07
N GLY A 128 -5.81 -9.18 23.07
CA GLY A 128 -6.02 -8.15 22.07
C GLY A 128 -5.64 -8.58 20.64
N PRO A 129 -5.92 -7.73 19.65
CA PRO A 129 -5.49 -7.96 18.27
C PRO A 129 -3.97 -8.12 18.17
N ASP A 130 -3.54 -8.88 17.16
CA ASP A 130 -2.11 -9.10 16.89
C ASP A 130 -1.47 -7.79 16.38
N PRO A 131 -0.43 -7.26 17.06
CA PRO A 131 0.21 -6.01 16.69
C PRO A 131 0.93 -6.09 15.34
N LEU A 132 1.35 -7.27 14.89
CA LEU A 132 2.18 -7.41 13.68
C LEU A 132 1.47 -6.98 12.41
N LEU A 133 0.18 -7.30 12.27
CA LEU A 133 -0.59 -6.92 11.08
C LEU A 133 -0.79 -5.40 11.03
N ALA A 134 -1.09 -4.78 12.17
CA ALA A 134 -1.23 -3.33 12.26
C ALA A 134 0.09 -2.62 11.92
N LEU A 135 1.20 -3.05 12.52
CA LEU A 135 2.51 -2.50 12.25
C LEU A 135 2.96 -2.72 10.79
N ALA A 136 2.55 -3.82 10.15
CA ALA A 136 2.83 -4.04 8.73
C ALA A 136 2.04 -3.08 7.84
N GLY A 137 0.77 -2.80 8.18
CA GLY A 137 -0.03 -1.78 7.51
C GLY A 137 0.60 -0.38 7.61
N VAL A 138 1.12 -0.01 8.78
CA VAL A 138 1.87 1.25 8.98
C VAL A 138 3.06 1.35 8.03
N VAL A 139 3.86 0.29 7.93
CA VAL A 139 5.01 0.27 7.03
C VAL A 139 4.57 0.32 5.56
N ALA A 140 3.46 -0.34 5.20
CA ALA A 140 2.92 -0.31 3.84
C ALA A 140 2.43 1.10 3.42
N ALA A 141 1.87 1.87 4.36
CA ALA A 141 1.56 3.28 4.16
C ALA A 141 2.83 4.12 3.89
N GLY A 142 4.02 3.60 4.23
CA GLY A 142 5.30 4.29 4.14
C GLY A 142 5.69 5.02 5.43
N GLU A 143 4.95 4.79 6.52
CA GLU A 143 5.20 5.38 7.82
C GLU A 143 6.19 4.54 8.65
N HIS A 144 6.91 5.20 9.55
CA HIS A 144 7.78 4.48 10.49
C HIS A 144 6.91 3.79 11.56
N PRO A 145 7.15 2.50 11.90
CA PRO A 145 6.37 1.76 12.91
C PRO A 145 6.26 2.43 14.29
N GLY A 146 7.21 3.32 14.61
CA GLY A 146 7.24 4.09 15.85
C GLY A 146 6.71 5.52 15.75
N ALA A 147 6.22 5.97 14.59
CA ALA A 147 5.74 7.34 14.39
C ALA A 147 4.45 7.65 15.16
N ALA A 148 3.58 6.65 15.35
CA ALA A 148 2.35 6.80 16.11
C ALA A 148 2.55 6.38 17.57
N ASP A 149 2.69 7.36 18.47
CA ASP A 149 2.77 7.28 19.94
C ASP A 149 3.65 6.17 20.56
N GLY A 150 4.41 5.42 19.75
CA GLY A 150 5.32 4.33 20.12
C GLY A 150 4.71 3.10 20.81
N GLY A 151 3.46 3.17 21.25
CA GLY A 151 2.85 2.17 22.15
C GLY A 151 2.82 0.76 21.58
N LEU A 152 2.35 0.62 20.34
CA LEU A 152 2.17 -0.69 19.70
C LEU A 152 3.50 -1.39 19.38
N LEU A 153 4.47 -0.63 18.87
CA LEU A 153 5.82 -1.13 18.61
C LEU A 153 6.51 -1.56 19.90
N ALA A 154 6.41 -0.77 20.97
CA ALA A 154 6.99 -1.11 22.26
C ALA A 154 6.37 -2.38 22.87
N VAL A 155 5.07 -2.64 22.63
CA VAL A 155 4.42 -3.92 22.98
C VAL A 155 5.03 -5.05 22.16
N ALA A 156 5.17 -4.89 20.84
CA ALA A 156 5.73 -5.91 19.96
C ALA A 156 7.19 -6.26 20.31
N GLU A 157 8.02 -5.27 20.64
CA GLU A 157 9.41 -5.49 21.08
C GLU A 157 9.46 -6.20 22.43
N ARG A 158 8.69 -5.75 23.41
CA ARG A 158 8.64 -6.34 24.76
C ARG A 158 8.13 -7.78 24.76
N THR A 159 7.24 -8.12 23.84
CA THR A 159 6.70 -9.48 23.68
C THR A 159 7.59 -10.37 22.80
N GLY A 160 8.66 -9.83 22.20
CA GLY A 160 9.52 -10.54 21.27
C GLY A 160 8.85 -10.87 19.92
N ALA A 161 7.75 -10.20 19.59
CA ALA A 161 7.11 -10.31 18.29
C ALA A 161 7.96 -9.67 17.18
N VAL A 162 8.70 -8.60 17.54
CA VAL A 162 9.69 -7.97 16.66
C VAL A 162 11.02 -7.75 17.36
N GLU A 163 12.10 -7.75 16.57
CA GLU A 163 13.45 -7.41 17.02
C GLU A 163 14.15 -6.51 16.00
N ARG A 164 14.62 -5.33 16.41
CA ARG A 164 15.40 -4.45 15.53
C ARG A 164 16.81 -5.01 15.34
N ARG A 165 17.21 -5.29 14.09
CA ARG A 165 18.54 -5.83 13.77
C ARG A 165 19.17 -5.17 12.54
N PRO A 166 20.49 -5.27 12.32
CA PRO A 166 21.11 -4.94 11.04
C PRO A 166 20.57 -5.82 9.90
N GLY A 167 20.70 -5.36 8.66
CA GLY A 167 20.27 -6.09 7.47
C GLY A 167 19.28 -5.32 6.63
N ILE A 168 18.56 -6.06 5.78
CA ILE A 168 17.53 -5.56 4.88
C ILE A 168 16.16 -6.09 5.26
N ALA A 169 15.12 -5.30 5.03
CA ALA A 169 13.74 -5.74 5.07
C ALA A 169 13.47 -6.69 3.90
N ALA A 170 13.12 -7.94 4.20
CA ALA A 170 12.75 -8.95 3.24
C ALA A 170 11.68 -9.89 3.83
N PRO A 171 10.74 -10.41 3.02
CA PRO A 171 9.73 -11.36 3.50
C PRO A 171 10.30 -12.77 3.71
N VAL A 172 11.45 -13.07 3.12
CA VAL A 172 12.10 -14.38 3.11
C VAL A 172 13.52 -14.29 3.66
N ALA A 173 14.06 -15.44 4.09
CA ALA A 173 15.44 -15.53 4.59
C ALA A 173 16.49 -15.45 3.48
N ASP A 174 16.09 -15.78 2.24
CA ASP A 174 16.93 -15.70 1.06
C ASP A 174 17.19 -14.24 0.69
N ILE A 175 18.41 -13.77 0.94
CA ILE A 175 18.79 -12.37 0.76
C ILE A 175 18.78 -11.96 -0.72
N ALA A 176 19.19 -12.85 -1.63
CA ALA A 176 19.15 -12.55 -3.06
C ALA A 176 17.72 -12.33 -3.53
N ASP A 177 16.79 -13.16 -3.03
CA ASP A 177 15.36 -13.01 -3.32
C ASP A 177 14.80 -11.69 -2.76
N GLY A 178 15.19 -11.33 -1.53
CA GLY A 178 14.79 -10.09 -0.88
C GLY A 178 15.32 -8.84 -1.58
N LEU A 179 16.59 -8.85 -1.99
CA LEU A 179 17.22 -7.75 -2.72
C LEU A 179 16.64 -7.55 -4.12
N ALA A 180 16.36 -8.65 -4.83
CA ALA A 180 15.82 -8.57 -6.18
C ALA A 180 14.36 -8.11 -6.21
N HIS A 181 13.53 -8.55 -5.27
CA HIS A 181 12.08 -8.33 -5.35
C HIS A 181 11.54 -7.32 -4.32
N GLY A 182 12.39 -6.79 -3.43
CA GLY A 182 11.94 -5.80 -2.45
C GLY A 182 11.60 -4.46 -3.10
N THR A 183 10.38 -3.96 -2.94
CA THR A 183 9.97 -2.65 -3.50
C THR A 183 10.23 -1.47 -2.55
N LEU A 184 10.93 -1.71 -1.43
CA LEU A 184 11.30 -0.66 -0.48
C LEU A 184 12.48 0.20 -0.97
N ALA A 185 13.28 -0.31 -1.90
CA ALA A 185 14.40 0.38 -2.52
C ALA A 185 14.52 0.02 -4.00
N HIS A 186 15.28 0.80 -4.76
CA HIS A 186 15.63 0.46 -6.14
C HIS A 186 17.14 0.59 -6.36
N ALA A 187 17.79 -0.53 -6.65
CA ALA A 187 19.23 -0.68 -6.88
C ALA A 187 19.48 -1.35 -8.24
N SER A 188 20.76 -1.47 -8.64
CA SER A 188 21.14 -2.04 -9.94
C SER A 188 20.58 -3.45 -10.18
N PHE A 189 20.53 -4.29 -9.14
CA PHE A 189 20.03 -5.67 -9.17
C PHE A 189 18.51 -5.80 -8.93
N SER A 190 17.79 -4.71 -8.67
CA SER A 190 16.34 -4.78 -8.45
C SER A 190 15.61 -5.32 -9.69
N GLY A 191 14.68 -6.24 -9.47
CA GLY A 191 13.99 -7.02 -10.50
C GLY A 191 14.78 -8.22 -11.04
N ASP A 192 16.03 -8.44 -10.60
CA ASP A 192 16.89 -9.50 -11.13
C ASP A 192 17.61 -10.26 -10.00
N ARG A 193 17.12 -11.48 -9.74
CA ARG A 193 17.67 -12.37 -8.72
C ARG A 193 19.08 -12.88 -9.06
N GLU A 194 19.40 -13.06 -10.35
CA GLU A 194 20.73 -13.49 -10.76
C GLU A 194 21.73 -12.37 -10.52
N ALA A 195 21.38 -11.13 -10.85
CA ALA A 195 22.19 -9.95 -10.54
C ALA A 195 22.40 -9.77 -9.03
N ALA A 196 21.34 -9.94 -8.22
CA ALA A 196 21.45 -9.86 -6.77
C ALA A 196 22.37 -10.96 -6.21
N THR A 197 22.28 -12.17 -6.76
CA THR A 197 23.16 -13.29 -6.38
C THR A 197 24.62 -13.00 -6.74
N ALA A 198 24.88 -12.44 -7.92
CA ALA A 198 26.22 -12.05 -8.37
C ALA A 198 26.82 -10.98 -7.45
N ALA A 199 26.05 -9.95 -7.10
CA ALA A 199 26.49 -8.89 -6.18
C ALA A 199 26.84 -9.44 -4.77
N LEU A 200 26.06 -10.42 -4.27
CA LEU A 200 26.33 -11.04 -2.98
C LEU A 200 27.54 -11.99 -3.00
N ALA A 201 27.81 -12.65 -4.12
CA ALA A 201 28.92 -13.60 -4.25
C ALA A 201 30.29 -12.94 -4.05
N GLU A 202 30.41 -11.64 -4.34
CA GLU A 202 31.64 -10.86 -4.15
C GLU A 202 31.98 -10.58 -2.66
N LEU A 203 31.03 -10.80 -1.75
CA LEU A 203 31.13 -10.42 -0.35
C LEU A 203 31.66 -11.52 0.58
N ASP A 204 31.87 -12.74 0.06
CA ASP A 204 32.32 -13.92 0.83
C ASP A 204 31.52 -14.13 2.14
N LEU A 205 30.20 -14.01 2.04
CA LEU A 205 29.32 -14.07 3.20
C LEU A 205 29.31 -15.47 3.83
N PRO A 206 29.26 -15.57 5.18
CA PRO A 206 29.09 -16.85 5.86
C PRO A 206 27.74 -17.48 5.52
N ALA A 207 27.67 -18.82 5.61
CA ALA A 207 26.43 -19.56 5.36
C ALA A 207 25.30 -19.18 6.34
N GLU A 208 25.64 -18.86 7.59
CA GLU A 208 24.75 -18.25 8.57
C GLU A 208 25.15 -16.79 8.76
N LEU A 209 24.22 -15.87 8.53
CA LEU A 209 24.49 -14.44 8.59
C LEU A 209 24.43 -13.95 10.03
N ASP A 210 25.57 -13.50 10.54
CA ASP A 210 25.65 -12.75 11.79
C ASP A 210 25.30 -11.26 11.58
N ALA A 211 25.38 -10.48 12.66
CA ALA A 211 25.05 -9.06 12.62
C ALA A 211 25.97 -8.24 11.68
N ASP A 212 27.23 -8.65 11.51
CA ASP A 212 28.20 -7.97 10.66
C ASP A 212 27.96 -8.32 9.20
N ALA A 213 27.70 -9.59 8.88
CA ALA A 213 27.28 -10.03 7.55
C ALA A 213 25.99 -9.34 7.10
N HIS A 214 25.00 -9.23 7.99
CA HIS A 214 23.78 -8.47 7.72
C HIS A 214 24.06 -6.97 7.49
N ARG A 215 24.98 -6.37 8.25
CA ARG A 215 25.38 -4.98 8.02
C ARG A 215 26.03 -4.79 6.66
N THR A 216 26.92 -5.70 6.25
CA THR A 216 27.56 -5.70 4.94
C THR A 216 26.52 -5.71 3.81
N VAL A 217 25.51 -6.59 3.89
CA VAL A 217 24.42 -6.63 2.90
C VAL A 217 23.67 -5.30 2.83
N ALA A 218 23.32 -4.72 3.99
CA ALA A 218 22.65 -3.42 4.04
C ALA A 218 23.52 -2.29 3.45
N SER A 219 24.83 -2.33 3.68
CA SER A 219 25.78 -1.37 3.11
C SER A 219 25.87 -1.48 1.59
N VAL A 220 25.85 -2.69 1.04
CA VAL A 220 25.83 -2.89 -0.43
C VAL A 220 24.60 -2.25 -1.04
N LEU A 221 23.41 -2.52 -0.47
CA LEU A 221 22.18 -1.88 -0.93
C LEU A 221 22.27 -0.35 -0.88
N ALA A 222 22.72 0.21 0.24
CA ALA A 222 22.83 1.66 0.41
C ALA A 222 23.83 2.30 -0.55
N LEU A 223 24.98 1.64 -0.80
CA LEU A 223 26.02 2.13 -1.71
C LEU A 223 25.61 2.02 -3.17
N ASP A 224 24.90 0.95 -3.56
CA ASP A 224 24.37 0.79 -4.92
C ASP A 224 23.32 1.88 -5.21
N VAL A 225 22.35 2.06 -4.30
CA VAL A 225 21.31 3.10 -4.40
C VAL A 225 21.93 4.50 -4.50
N ALA A 226 22.89 4.84 -3.64
CA ALA A 226 23.50 6.17 -3.61
C ALA A 226 24.55 6.38 -4.72
N GLY A 227 25.09 5.30 -5.28
CA GLY A 227 26.13 5.31 -6.31
C GLY A 227 25.59 5.36 -7.74
N ASP A 228 24.29 5.24 -7.93
CA ASP A 228 23.65 5.35 -9.24
C ASP A 228 23.69 6.81 -9.75
N ASP A 229 24.09 7.00 -11.01
CA ASP A 229 24.24 8.32 -11.63
C ASP A 229 22.94 9.13 -11.68
N ALA A 230 21.78 8.46 -11.67
CA ALA A 230 20.46 9.09 -11.64
C ALA A 230 19.86 9.17 -10.23
N ALA A 231 20.60 8.78 -9.18
CA ALA A 231 20.17 8.95 -7.80
C ALA A 231 20.11 10.43 -7.40
N THR A 232 19.10 10.77 -6.59
CA THR A 232 18.99 12.09 -5.95
C THR A 232 19.33 11.98 -4.46
N THR A 233 19.50 13.11 -3.77
CA THR A 233 19.69 13.11 -2.30
C THR A 233 18.57 12.35 -1.58
N ARG A 234 17.35 12.41 -2.12
CA ARG A 234 16.16 11.70 -1.61
C ARG A 234 16.35 10.18 -1.62
N ALA A 235 17.11 9.63 -2.56
CA ALA A 235 17.39 8.19 -2.62
C ALA A 235 18.11 7.69 -1.36
N ALA A 236 19.06 8.49 -0.83
CA ALA A 236 19.82 8.17 0.37
C ALA A 236 18.97 8.20 1.65
N GLU A 237 17.91 9.01 1.69
CA GLU A 237 16.92 9.01 2.77
C GLU A 237 15.89 7.88 2.59
N ALA A 238 15.44 7.66 1.36
CA ALA A 238 14.43 6.66 1.03
C ALA A 238 14.91 5.22 1.32
N VAL A 239 16.20 4.92 1.09
CA VAL A 239 16.77 3.60 1.36
C VAL A 239 16.74 3.21 2.84
N GLU A 240 16.60 4.18 3.76
CA GLU A 240 16.48 3.90 5.19
C GLU A 240 15.29 2.98 5.52
N ARG A 241 14.22 3.03 4.71
CA ARG A 241 13.06 2.14 4.84
C ARG A 241 13.38 0.67 4.58
N ALA A 242 14.40 0.39 3.76
CA ALA A 242 14.81 -0.95 3.40
C ALA A 242 15.86 -1.53 4.36
N VAL A 243 16.54 -0.70 5.17
CA VAL A 243 17.65 -1.15 6.02
C VAL A 243 17.30 -1.15 7.51
N ARG A 244 18.10 -1.92 8.28
CA ARG A 244 17.92 -2.10 9.72
C ARG A 244 16.47 -2.51 10.04
N PRO A 245 15.99 -3.66 9.55
CA PRO A 245 14.59 -4.05 9.69
C PRO A 245 14.22 -4.41 11.14
N TYR A 246 12.91 -4.46 11.38
CA TYR A 246 12.33 -5.24 12.47
C TYR A 246 12.16 -6.68 11.98
N ALA A 247 12.99 -7.60 12.48
CA ALA A 247 12.83 -9.03 12.28
C ALA A 247 11.59 -9.53 13.01
N THR A 248 10.99 -10.61 12.50
CA THR A 248 9.79 -11.22 13.08
C THR A 248 10.03 -12.73 13.27
N PRO A 249 10.80 -13.13 14.31
CA PRO A 249 11.34 -14.49 14.44
C PRO A 249 10.29 -15.60 14.48
N ASN A 250 9.09 -15.29 14.96
CA ASN A 250 7.99 -16.24 15.17
C ASN A 250 6.82 -16.04 14.20
N ALA A 251 7.00 -15.27 13.12
CA ALA A 251 5.93 -14.93 12.17
C ALA A 251 6.12 -15.57 10.78
N THR A 252 5.08 -15.44 9.94
CA THR A 252 5.02 -15.99 8.57
C THR A 252 6.11 -15.43 7.64
N PHE A 253 6.51 -14.18 7.86
CA PHE A 253 7.52 -13.46 7.09
C PHE A 253 8.71 -13.12 7.97
N ALA A 254 9.89 -12.97 7.37
CA ALA A 254 11.15 -12.79 8.10
C ALA A 254 11.31 -11.40 8.74
N THR A 255 10.67 -10.38 8.17
CA THR A 255 10.71 -9.00 8.66
C THR A 255 9.36 -8.31 8.52
N LEU A 256 9.13 -7.30 9.35
CA LEU A 256 7.94 -6.45 9.30
C LEU A 256 7.83 -5.69 7.96
N GLY A 257 8.94 -5.12 7.47
CA GLY A 257 8.96 -4.44 6.17
C GLY A 257 8.73 -5.38 5.00
N GLY A 258 9.25 -6.61 5.07
CA GLY A 258 8.94 -7.65 4.10
C GLY A 258 7.47 -8.07 4.11
N PHE A 259 6.86 -8.16 5.30
CA PHE A 259 5.43 -8.44 5.41
C PHE A 259 4.59 -7.33 4.77
N ALA A 260 4.92 -6.07 5.06
CA ALA A 260 4.28 -4.90 4.46
C ALA A 260 4.38 -4.90 2.93
N ASP A 261 5.56 -5.18 2.39
CA ASP A 261 5.82 -5.22 0.95
C ASP A 261 5.01 -6.34 0.25
N VAL A 262 4.95 -7.54 0.85
CA VAL A 262 4.12 -8.64 0.34
C VAL A 262 2.63 -8.32 0.44
N LEU A 263 2.19 -7.68 1.52
CA LEU A 263 0.78 -7.33 1.71
C LEU A 263 0.34 -6.30 0.67
N ASP A 264 1.16 -5.29 0.41
CA ASP A 264 0.91 -4.24 -0.57
C ASP A 264 0.88 -4.79 -2.00
N ALA A 265 1.86 -5.63 -2.37
CA ALA A 265 1.89 -6.27 -3.68
C ALA A 265 0.72 -7.25 -3.88
N ALA A 266 0.39 -8.06 -2.87
CA ALA A 266 -0.75 -8.98 -2.95
C ALA A 266 -2.09 -8.24 -3.04
N ALA A 267 -2.24 -7.10 -2.35
CA ALA A 267 -3.44 -6.25 -2.45
C ALA A 267 -3.66 -5.76 -3.88
N ARG A 268 -2.59 -5.38 -4.58
CA ARG A 268 -2.62 -4.82 -5.94
C ARG A 268 -2.73 -5.85 -7.04
N GLU A 269 -2.02 -6.97 -6.92
CA GLU A 269 -1.94 -8.00 -7.97
C GLU A 269 -3.03 -9.06 -7.84
N ARG A 270 -3.29 -9.51 -6.61
CA ARG A 270 -4.17 -10.65 -6.32
C ARG A 270 -4.99 -10.36 -5.06
N PRO A 271 -5.94 -9.40 -5.08
CA PRO A 271 -6.61 -8.89 -3.88
C PRO A 271 -7.20 -9.98 -2.97
N GLY A 272 -7.78 -11.04 -3.54
CA GLY A 272 -8.30 -12.18 -2.76
C GLY A 272 -7.22 -12.96 -2.00
N THR A 273 -6.01 -13.06 -2.55
CA THR A 273 -4.83 -13.61 -1.86
C THR A 273 -4.41 -12.70 -0.71
N GLY A 274 -4.39 -11.38 -0.95
CA GLY A 274 -4.14 -10.38 0.08
C GLY A 274 -5.13 -10.48 1.24
N VAL A 275 -6.44 -10.56 0.95
CA VAL A 275 -7.50 -10.74 1.96
C VAL A 275 -7.29 -12.05 2.74
N ALA A 276 -7.00 -13.15 2.07
CA ALA A 276 -6.74 -14.42 2.74
C ALA A 276 -5.53 -14.33 3.70
N LEU A 277 -4.44 -13.68 3.26
CA LEU A 277 -3.26 -13.44 4.08
C LEU A 277 -3.57 -12.55 5.30
N ALA A 278 -4.29 -11.44 5.08
CA ALA A 278 -4.71 -10.52 6.12
C ALA A 278 -5.65 -11.18 7.13
N LEU A 279 -6.48 -12.15 6.72
CA LEU A 279 -7.34 -12.93 7.63
C LEU A 279 -6.59 -14.04 8.41
N GLY A 280 -5.33 -14.28 8.08
CA GLY A 280 -4.48 -15.29 8.72
C GLY A 280 -4.64 -16.69 8.15
N TYR A 281 -5.17 -16.83 6.93
CA TYR A 281 -5.20 -18.10 6.22
C TYR A 281 -3.85 -18.40 5.55
N ASP A 282 -3.64 -19.67 5.17
CA ASP A 282 -2.43 -20.09 4.48
C ASP A 282 -2.43 -19.60 3.01
N ALA A 283 -1.95 -18.37 2.83
CA ALA A 283 -1.82 -17.70 1.54
C ALA A 283 -0.37 -17.27 1.25
N ARG A 284 0.61 -17.77 2.02
CA ARG A 284 2.01 -17.31 1.96
C ARG A 284 2.63 -17.52 0.58
N VAL A 285 2.47 -18.70 0.00
CA VAL A 285 3.05 -19.04 -1.32
C VAL A 285 2.49 -18.15 -2.44
N PRO A 286 1.16 -18.07 -2.65
CA PRO A 286 0.61 -17.21 -3.70
C PRO A 286 0.86 -15.71 -3.45
N ALA A 287 0.99 -15.28 -2.19
CA ALA A 287 1.35 -13.89 -1.87
C ALA A 287 2.81 -13.57 -2.26
N LEU A 288 3.75 -14.49 -2.01
CA LEU A 288 5.14 -14.33 -2.44
C LEU A 288 5.28 -14.36 -3.97
N GLU A 289 4.48 -15.15 -4.67
CA GLU A 289 4.43 -15.10 -6.15
C GLU A 289 3.94 -13.73 -6.64
N ALA A 290 2.83 -13.23 -6.10
CA ALA A 290 2.32 -11.89 -6.43
C ALA A 290 3.38 -10.81 -6.17
N TRP A 291 4.08 -10.86 -5.05
CA TRP A 291 5.17 -9.95 -4.71
C TRP A 291 6.33 -10.00 -5.71
N ARG A 292 6.79 -11.20 -6.12
CA ARG A 292 7.86 -11.33 -7.12
C ARG A 292 7.42 -10.82 -8.50
N ASP A 293 6.24 -11.22 -8.96
CA ASP A 293 5.68 -10.78 -10.25
C ASP A 293 5.57 -9.25 -10.30
N HIS A 294 5.06 -8.66 -9.22
CA HIS A 294 4.94 -7.22 -9.07
C HIS A 294 6.29 -6.52 -9.13
N ALA A 295 7.26 -6.99 -8.33
CA ALA A 295 8.57 -6.36 -8.24
C ALA A 295 9.35 -6.43 -9.56
N VAL A 296 9.30 -7.56 -10.28
CA VAL A 296 9.94 -7.69 -11.59
C VAL A 296 9.36 -6.68 -12.59
N ALA A 297 8.02 -6.57 -12.65
CA ALA A 297 7.37 -5.64 -13.57
C ALA A 297 7.72 -4.18 -13.23
N VAL A 298 7.58 -3.79 -11.96
CA VAL A 298 7.82 -2.42 -11.50
C VAL A 298 9.28 -2.02 -11.67
N HIS A 299 10.25 -2.84 -11.23
CA HIS A 299 11.67 -2.48 -11.34
C HIS A 299 12.16 -2.41 -12.78
N ALA A 300 11.63 -3.25 -13.67
CA ALA A 300 11.92 -3.13 -15.08
C ALA A 300 11.37 -1.82 -15.64
N ASP A 301 10.17 -1.40 -15.23
CA ASP A 301 9.57 -0.13 -15.66
C ASP A 301 10.36 1.08 -15.14
N VAL A 302 10.79 1.08 -13.88
CA VAL A 302 11.65 2.14 -13.33
C VAL A 302 12.96 2.30 -14.13
N ARG A 303 13.46 1.22 -14.74
CA ARG A 303 14.70 1.21 -15.51
C ARG A 303 14.49 1.59 -16.98
N GLU A 304 13.37 1.19 -17.58
CA GLU A 304 13.18 1.19 -19.03
C GLU A 304 12.12 2.18 -19.53
N ALA A 305 11.25 2.69 -18.65
CA ALA A 305 10.18 3.60 -19.01
C ALA A 305 10.69 4.92 -19.61
N HIS A 306 9.91 5.50 -20.52
CA HIS A 306 10.23 6.80 -21.10
C HIS A 306 9.84 7.92 -20.12
N THR A 307 10.81 8.74 -19.73
CA THR A 307 10.58 9.80 -18.76
C THR A 307 10.63 11.20 -19.37
N GLY A 308 9.87 12.14 -18.80
CA GLY A 308 9.91 13.56 -19.17
C GLY A 308 9.81 14.48 -17.96
N ARG A 309 10.42 15.67 -18.04
CA ARG A 309 10.36 16.69 -16.98
C ARG A 309 9.52 17.87 -17.41
N TYR A 310 8.57 18.25 -16.56
CA TYR A 310 7.61 19.32 -16.82
C TYR A 310 7.41 20.14 -15.54
N GLU A 311 8.23 21.18 -15.36
CA GLU A 311 8.16 22.20 -14.29
C GLU A 311 7.44 21.73 -13.01
N GLY A 312 8.15 21.02 -12.13
CA GLY A 312 7.61 20.48 -10.88
C GLY A 312 7.07 19.05 -10.95
N VAL A 313 6.83 18.52 -12.17
CA VAL A 313 6.33 17.16 -12.40
C VAL A 313 7.31 16.34 -13.24
N PHE A 314 7.62 15.14 -12.77
CA PHE A 314 8.38 14.13 -13.50
C PHE A 314 7.43 13.04 -14.00
N VAL A 315 7.29 12.92 -15.31
CA VAL A 315 6.36 11.99 -15.95
C VAL A 315 7.09 10.71 -16.32
N VAL A 316 6.47 9.57 -16.05
CA VAL A 316 6.90 8.23 -16.41
C VAL A 316 5.83 7.62 -17.30
N ARG A 317 6.19 7.26 -18.52
CA ARG A 317 5.29 6.54 -19.45
C ARG A 317 5.54 5.06 -19.29
N ALA A 318 4.54 4.39 -18.74
CA ALA A 318 4.60 2.97 -18.42
C ALA A 318 4.86 2.12 -19.65
N THR A 319 5.63 1.05 -19.48
CA THR A 319 5.74 -0.01 -20.48
C THR A 319 4.52 -0.93 -20.42
N ASP A 320 4.33 -1.76 -21.45
CA ASP A 320 3.26 -2.77 -21.51
C ASP A 320 3.19 -3.70 -20.28
N ARG A 321 4.27 -3.80 -19.50
CA ARG A 321 4.29 -4.61 -18.26
C ARG A 321 3.52 -3.98 -17.10
N THR A 322 3.30 -2.67 -17.13
CA THR A 322 2.71 -1.90 -16.02
C THR A 322 1.54 -1.03 -16.46
N ALA A 323 1.41 -0.73 -17.77
CA ALA A 323 0.41 0.18 -18.32
C ALA A 323 -1.04 -0.16 -17.92
N ASP A 324 -1.40 -1.45 -17.85
CA ASP A 324 -2.77 -1.90 -17.56
C ASP A 324 -3.03 -2.14 -16.05
N SER A 325 -2.08 -1.81 -15.18
CA SER A 325 -2.15 -2.10 -13.76
C SER A 325 -1.92 -0.86 -12.92
N VAL A 326 -3.02 -0.28 -12.43
CA VAL A 326 -3.00 0.91 -11.56
C VAL A 326 -2.14 0.71 -10.31
N GLY A 327 -2.13 -0.51 -9.75
CA GLY A 327 -1.30 -0.85 -8.59
C GLY A 327 0.21 -0.86 -8.92
N ARG A 328 0.59 -1.36 -10.11
CA ARG A 328 1.98 -1.28 -10.56
C ARG A 328 2.38 0.17 -10.84
N LEU A 329 1.53 0.95 -11.51
CA LEU A 329 1.75 2.38 -11.75
C LEU A 329 1.99 3.15 -10.44
N ALA A 330 1.19 2.92 -9.41
CA ALA A 330 1.36 3.54 -8.09
C ALA A 330 2.73 3.23 -7.47
N THR A 331 3.22 2.01 -7.66
CA THR A 331 4.53 1.58 -7.15
C THR A 331 5.67 2.18 -7.96
N VAL A 332 5.52 2.26 -9.29
CA VAL A 332 6.45 2.94 -10.19
C VAL A 332 6.55 4.42 -9.83
N ALA A 333 5.43 5.13 -9.69
CA ALA A 333 5.41 6.54 -9.31
C ALA A 333 6.14 6.77 -7.99
N ARG A 334 5.88 5.94 -6.97
CA ARG A 334 6.57 6.00 -5.67
C ARG A 334 8.07 5.76 -5.79
N LEU A 335 8.50 4.71 -6.48
CA LEU A 335 9.92 4.37 -6.63
C LEU A 335 10.67 5.41 -7.46
N VAL A 336 10.09 5.90 -8.55
CA VAL A 336 10.69 6.98 -9.34
C VAL A 336 10.77 8.24 -8.50
N ARG A 337 9.73 8.60 -7.73
CA ARG A 337 9.78 9.74 -6.81
C ARG A 337 10.94 9.61 -5.84
N ASP A 338 11.11 8.44 -5.24
CA ASP A 338 12.11 8.21 -4.20
C ASP A 338 13.55 8.15 -4.74
N PHE A 339 13.76 7.52 -5.90
CA PHE A 339 15.10 7.10 -6.35
C PHE A 339 15.57 7.77 -7.64
N ARG A 340 14.68 8.33 -8.47
CA ARG A 340 15.03 8.80 -9.83
C ARG A 340 14.66 10.26 -10.10
N SER A 341 13.58 10.75 -9.50
CA SER A 341 12.99 12.04 -9.84
C SER A 341 13.69 13.18 -9.11
N PRO A 342 14.22 14.18 -9.82
CA PRO A 342 14.65 15.44 -9.23
C PRO A 342 13.46 16.34 -8.84
N GLU A 343 12.26 16.07 -9.34
CA GLU A 343 11.05 16.83 -9.06
C GLU A 343 10.35 16.31 -7.79
N PRO A 344 9.53 17.15 -7.11
CA PRO A 344 8.78 16.73 -5.92
C PRO A 344 7.53 15.91 -6.24
N PHE A 345 7.07 15.92 -7.50
CA PHE A 345 5.88 15.21 -7.95
C PHE A 345 6.21 14.26 -9.11
N VAL A 346 5.72 13.03 -9.04
CA VAL A 346 5.84 12.03 -10.12
C VAL A 346 4.46 11.61 -10.58
N LEU A 347 4.28 11.57 -11.90
CA LEU A 347 3.11 11.03 -12.56
C LEU A 347 3.51 9.81 -13.41
N ALA A 348 3.02 8.63 -13.07
CA ALA A 348 3.10 7.46 -13.93
C ALA A 348 1.81 7.35 -14.76
N VAL A 349 1.94 7.27 -16.08
CA VAL A 349 0.82 7.19 -17.03
C VAL A 349 0.87 5.85 -17.76
N GLY A 350 -0.24 5.12 -17.75
CA GLY A 350 -0.47 3.88 -18.47
C GLY A 350 -1.65 3.98 -19.43
N ASP A 351 -2.32 2.85 -19.70
CA ASP A 351 -3.45 2.78 -20.64
C ASP A 351 -4.76 3.16 -19.92
N GLY A 352 -5.20 4.41 -20.06
CA GLY A 352 -6.37 4.96 -19.36
C GLY A 352 -6.23 4.97 -17.83
N LEU A 353 -5.00 4.87 -17.32
CA LEU A 353 -4.70 4.80 -15.89
C LEU A 353 -3.53 5.72 -15.56
N ALA A 354 -3.63 6.40 -14.42
CA ALA A 354 -2.57 7.24 -13.90
C ALA A 354 -2.34 6.99 -12.41
N ALA A 355 -1.10 7.18 -11.97
CA ALA A 355 -0.76 7.20 -10.56
C ALA A 355 0.20 8.33 -10.23
N ALA A 356 -0.08 9.03 -9.14
CA ALA A 356 0.70 10.14 -8.64
C ALA A 356 1.40 9.78 -7.33
N ALA A 357 2.64 10.26 -7.20
CA ALA A 357 3.39 10.24 -5.95
C ALA A 357 4.07 11.60 -5.72
N ALA A 358 3.64 12.29 -4.66
CA ALA A 358 4.17 13.58 -4.24
C ALA A 358 5.05 13.43 -2.97
N VAL A 359 5.97 14.37 -2.76
CA VAL A 359 6.75 14.48 -1.53
C VAL A 359 5.93 15.09 -0.40
N GLU A 360 5.11 16.12 -0.70
CA GLU A 360 4.34 16.84 0.32
C GLU A 360 2.82 16.67 0.15
N ARG A 361 2.26 17.13 -0.97
CA ARG A 361 0.82 17.06 -1.24
C ARG A 361 0.49 17.19 -2.73
N GLY A 362 -0.81 17.23 -3.06
CA GLY A 362 -1.34 17.52 -4.40
C GLY A 362 -1.68 16.28 -5.23
N ALA A 363 -1.39 15.08 -4.74
CA ALA A 363 -1.68 13.85 -5.48
C ALA A 363 -3.19 13.62 -5.65
N ALA A 364 -3.96 13.72 -4.56
CA ALA A 364 -5.42 13.62 -4.61
C ALA A 364 -6.05 14.66 -5.54
N ASP A 365 -5.69 15.95 -5.38
CA ASP A 365 -6.22 17.03 -6.22
C ASP A 365 -5.94 16.80 -7.70
N ALA A 366 -4.72 16.38 -8.04
CA ALA A 366 -4.35 16.08 -9.41
C ALA A 366 -5.10 14.87 -10.00
N MET A 367 -5.24 13.79 -9.24
CA MET A 367 -5.94 12.59 -9.73
C MET A 367 -7.46 12.80 -9.80
N SER A 368 -8.04 13.59 -8.90
CA SER A 368 -9.43 14.05 -8.99
C SER A 368 -9.65 14.85 -10.27
N ALA A 369 -8.78 15.82 -10.55
CA ALA A 369 -8.85 16.61 -11.78
C ALA A 369 -8.75 15.75 -13.04
N VAL A 370 -7.84 14.78 -13.06
CA VAL A 370 -7.71 13.84 -14.19
C VAL A 370 -8.98 13.01 -14.39
N ALA A 371 -9.52 12.43 -13.32
CA ALA A 371 -10.74 11.64 -13.39
C ALA A 371 -11.97 12.47 -13.76
N GLU A 372 -12.06 13.73 -13.34
CA GLU A 372 -13.20 14.60 -13.66
C GLU A 372 -13.16 15.15 -15.09
N GLU A 373 -11.97 15.49 -15.59
CA GLU A 373 -11.80 16.14 -16.90
C GLU A 373 -11.70 15.12 -18.05
N PHE A 374 -11.04 13.99 -17.82
CA PHE A 374 -10.71 12.99 -18.83
C PHE A 374 -11.42 11.65 -18.60
N GLY A 375 -12.25 11.53 -17.56
CA GLY A 375 -12.79 10.27 -17.06
C GLY A 375 -13.85 9.56 -17.89
N ASP A 376 -14.54 10.22 -18.81
CA ASP A 376 -15.83 9.76 -19.36
C ASP A 376 -16.83 9.26 -18.28
N ASP A 377 -17.68 8.29 -18.58
CA ASP A 377 -18.61 7.67 -17.63
C ASP A 377 -17.92 6.69 -16.66
N THR A 378 -16.64 6.35 -16.89
CA THR A 378 -15.86 5.37 -16.12
C THR A 378 -14.82 6.00 -15.19
N GLY A 379 -14.71 7.32 -15.21
CA GLY A 379 -13.76 8.14 -14.48
C GLY A 379 -13.85 7.89 -12.99
N ALA A 380 -12.71 7.58 -12.39
CA ALA A 380 -12.62 7.25 -10.97
C ALA A 380 -11.26 7.67 -10.44
N TRP A 381 -11.21 8.04 -9.16
CA TRP A 381 -9.96 8.29 -8.47
C TRP A 381 -10.03 7.82 -7.02
N ASP A 382 -8.87 7.50 -6.45
CA ASP A 382 -8.74 7.21 -5.02
C ASP A 382 -7.33 7.61 -4.56
N GLY A 383 -7.16 7.91 -3.28
CA GLY A 383 -5.86 8.31 -2.74
C GLY A 383 -5.90 9.23 -1.53
N ASP A 384 -4.74 9.78 -1.23
CA ASP A 384 -4.48 10.79 -0.22
C ASP A 384 -3.63 11.93 -0.79
N ALA A 385 -3.26 12.89 0.07
CA ALA A 385 -2.50 14.05 -0.32
C ALA A 385 -1.18 13.71 -1.05
N THR A 386 -0.55 12.59 -0.72
CA THR A 386 0.78 12.21 -1.22
C THR A 386 0.78 11.12 -2.28
N ARG A 387 -0.26 10.29 -2.32
CA ARG A 387 -0.39 9.20 -3.29
C ARG A 387 -1.82 9.08 -3.75
N ALA A 388 -2.04 9.06 -5.06
CA ALA A 388 -3.36 8.87 -5.61
C ALA A 388 -3.29 8.19 -6.97
N VAL A 389 -4.42 7.66 -7.40
CA VAL A 389 -4.59 6.99 -8.69
C VAL A 389 -5.84 7.51 -9.38
N ALA A 390 -5.85 7.49 -10.71
CA ALA A 390 -6.99 7.86 -11.53
C ALA A 390 -7.19 6.87 -12.67
N ARG A 391 -8.45 6.70 -13.07
CA ARG A 391 -8.88 6.11 -14.33
C ARG A 391 -9.43 7.22 -15.22
N PHE A 392 -9.02 7.20 -16.49
CA PHE A 392 -9.44 8.16 -17.51
C PHE A 392 -9.54 7.50 -18.88
N ASP A 393 -10.12 8.20 -19.86
CA ASP A 393 -10.22 7.75 -21.25
C ASP A 393 -8.82 7.63 -21.88
N ALA A 394 -8.45 6.41 -22.28
CA ALA A 394 -7.16 6.09 -22.88
C ALA A 394 -6.90 6.86 -24.20
N ASP A 395 -7.94 7.34 -24.88
CA ASP A 395 -7.82 8.15 -26.10
C ASP A 395 -7.51 9.63 -25.82
N SER A 396 -7.48 10.04 -24.54
CA SER A 396 -7.15 11.41 -24.13
C SER A 396 -5.73 11.81 -24.54
N GLU A 397 -5.56 13.07 -24.96
CA GLU A 397 -4.23 13.59 -25.31
C GLU A 397 -3.33 13.67 -24.06
N GLU A 398 -2.27 12.85 -24.02
CA GLU A 398 -1.34 12.78 -22.87
C GLU A 398 -0.81 14.15 -22.44
N ALA A 399 -0.58 15.06 -23.41
CA ALA A 399 -0.11 16.42 -23.13
C ALA A 399 -1.12 17.24 -22.31
N GLU A 400 -2.41 17.04 -22.53
CA GLU A 400 -3.49 17.71 -21.78
C GLU A 400 -3.61 17.12 -20.37
N VAL A 401 -3.53 15.79 -20.23
CA VAL A 401 -3.49 15.11 -18.92
C VAL A 401 -2.31 15.63 -18.07
N ILE A 402 -1.11 15.75 -18.66
CA ILE A 402 0.07 16.29 -17.97
C ILE A 402 -0.14 17.76 -17.59
N ALA A 403 -0.80 18.56 -18.42
CA ALA A 403 -1.09 19.96 -18.14
C ALA A 403 -2.06 20.10 -16.95
N ALA A 404 -3.15 19.33 -16.93
CA ALA A 404 -4.10 19.32 -15.82
C ALA A 404 -3.44 18.92 -14.50
N VAL A 405 -2.60 17.88 -14.51
CA VAL A 405 -1.84 17.46 -13.31
C VAL A 405 -0.93 18.59 -12.81
N ARG A 406 -0.23 19.29 -13.71
CA ARG A 406 0.63 20.42 -13.31
C ARG A 406 -0.15 21.54 -12.63
N GLU A 407 -1.31 21.89 -13.17
CA GLU A 407 -2.17 22.93 -12.61
C GLU A 407 -2.76 22.56 -11.25
N ALA A 408 -3.08 21.27 -11.05
CA ALA A 408 -3.66 20.77 -9.81
C ALA A 408 -2.63 20.38 -8.74
N SER A 409 -1.36 20.15 -9.11
CA SER A 409 -0.31 19.67 -8.19
C SER A 409 0.38 20.74 -7.32
N THR A 410 -0.04 22.01 -7.42
CA THR A 410 0.59 23.17 -6.73
C THR A 410 0.25 23.37 -5.25
#